data_AF-A0A2T2NNK9-F1
#
_entry.id   AF-A0A2T2NNK9-F1
#
_cell.length_a   1.000
_cell.length_b   1.000
_cell.length_c   1.000
_cell.angle_alpha   90.00
_cell.angle_beta   90.00
_cell.angle_gamma   90.00
#
_symmetry.space_group_name_H-M   'P 1'
#
loop_
_entity.id
_entity.type
_entity.pdbx_description
1 polymer ?
#
loop_
_entity_poly.entity_id
_entity_poly.type
_entity_poly.pdbx_seq_one_letter_code
_entity_poly.pdbx_strand_id
1 'polypeptide(L)'
;MVNFVFVFTILLLLNVTTTMPTDPDMGADPKERMWICKNGGQNMFYRDTHTGNSLRRAPIKEGKSGYPHRFFNNEGINFDRKPCNKTPTANRYLLEFPILVKEGSFFDPNTKRTDNLEGSRLIYT
;
A
#
# COMPACT_ATOMS: atom_id res chain seq x y z
N MET A 1 31.69 -0.95 -58.83
CA MET A 1 30.56 -1.79 -58.36
C MET A 1 30.89 -2.19 -56.93
N VAL A 2 30.23 -1.60 -55.93
CA VAL A 2 30.52 -1.85 -54.51
C VAL A 2 29.22 -2.25 -53.83
N ASN A 3 29.24 -3.41 -53.18
CA ASN A 3 28.09 -4.09 -52.61
C ASN A 3 27.59 -3.44 -51.31
N PHE A 4 26.27 -3.50 -51.13
CA PHE A 4 25.50 -3.12 -49.95
C PHE A 4 25.71 -4.11 -48.80
N VAL A 5 25.80 -3.61 -47.57
CA VAL A 5 25.32 -4.32 -46.36
C VAL A 5 24.68 -3.29 -45.43
N PHE A 6 23.35 -3.27 -45.37
CA PHE A 6 22.60 -2.54 -44.36
C PHE A 6 22.32 -3.50 -43.20
N VAL A 7 22.91 -3.23 -42.04
CA VAL A 7 22.61 -3.94 -40.79
C VAL A 7 21.38 -3.29 -40.17
N PHE A 8 20.24 -3.97 -40.22
CA PHE A 8 19.00 -3.57 -39.57
C PHE A 8 19.04 -4.04 -38.10
N THR A 9 19.39 -3.14 -37.17
CA THR A 9 19.31 -3.41 -35.74
C THR A 9 17.87 -3.18 -35.28
N ILE A 10 17.11 -4.25 -35.09
CA ILE A 10 15.76 -4.20 -34.51
C ILE A 10 15.90 -4.02 -33.00
N LEU A 11 15.66 -2.79 -32.52
CA LEU A 11 15.59 -2.48 -31.09
C LEU A 11 14.22 -2.94 -30.56
N LEU A 12 14.19 -4.09 -29.88
CA LEU A 12 13.00 -4.59 -29.21
C LEU A 12 12.74 -3.73 -27.95
N LEU A 13 11.78 -2.79 -28.04
CA LEU A 13 11.23 -2.10 -26.88
C LEU A 13 10.34 -3.07 -26.10
N LEU A 14 10.90 -3.69 -25.05
CA LEU A 14 10.12 -4.43 -24.06
C LEU A 14 9.28 -3.43 -23.24
N ASN A 15 8.07 -3.14 -23.72
CA ASN A 15 7.03 -2.53 -22.89
C ASN A 15 6.61 -3.55 -21.83
N VAL A 16 7.30 -3.55 -20.69
CA VAL A 16 6.85 -4.25 -19.49
C VAL A 16 5.67 -3.44 -18.94
N THR A 17 4.47 -3.71 -19.43
CA THR A 17 3.24 -3.24 -18.78
C THR A 17 3.11 -4.02 -17.47
N THR A 18 3.56 -3.44 -16.37
CA THR A 18 3.26 -3.94 -15.02
C THR A 18 1.77 -3.71 -14.77
N THR A 19 0.94 -4.70 -15.08
CA THR A 19 -0.46 -4.69 -14.66
C THR A 19 -0.49 -4.88 -13.15
N MET A 20 -0.58 -3.77 -12.43
CA MET A 20 -0.82 -3.75 -10.98
C MET A 20 -2.33 -3.82 -10.72
N PRO A 21 -2.75 -4.52 -9.66
CA PRO A 21 -4.16 -4.70 -9.36
C PRO A 21 -4.84 -3.38 -9.02
N THR A 22 -5.92 -3.09 -9.74
CA THR A 22 -6.79 -1.92 -9.58
C THR A 22 -7.44 -1.89 -8.20
N ASP A 23 -7.25 -0.81 -7.46
CA ASP A 23 -7.93 -0.57 -6.18
C ASP A 23 -9.46 -0.70 -6.33
N PRO A 24 -10.11 -1.55 -5.51
CA PRO A 24 -11.34 -1.28 -4.79
C PRO A 24 -12.30 -0.19 -5.22
N ASP A 25 -13.33 -0.47 -6.02
CA ASP A 25 -14.56 0.30 -5.84
C ASP A 25 -15.14 -0.13 -4.48
N MET A 26 -15.34 0.80 -3.53
CA MET A 26 -15.83 0.49 -2.18
C MET A 26 -17.35 0.20 -2.17
N GLY A 27 -17.80 -0.67 -3.08
CA GLY A 27 -19.17 -1.17 -3.22
C GLY A 27 -19.17 -2.69 -3.34
N ALA A 28 -20.05 -3.33 -2.58
CA ALA A 28 -20.11 -4.77 -2.29
C ALA A 28 -20.11 -5.75 -3.51
N ASP A 29 -19.39 -6.88 -3.33
CA ASP A 29 -19.46 -8.26 -3.91
C ASP A 29 -19.74 -8.48 -5.43
N PRO A 30 -18.96 -9.31 -6.19
CA PRO A 30 -18.94 -10.78 -6.04
C PRO A 30 -17.57 -11.47 -6.31
N LYS A 31 -16.46 -10.81 -5.98
CA LYS A 31 -15.18 -11.46 -5.68
C LYS A 31 -14.52 -10.59 -4.65
N GLU A 32 -14.76 -10.86 -3.37
CA GLU A 32 -14.12 -10.14 -2.26
C GLU A 32 -12.62 -9.97 -2.58
N ARG A 33 -12.22 -8.72 -2.86
CA ARG A 33 -10.84 -8.46 -3.26
C ARG A 33 -9.96 -8.63 -2.02
N MET A 34 -8.80 -9.24 -2.25
CA MET A 34 -7.85 -9.56 -1.20
C MET A 34 -6.55 -8.84 -1.47
N TRP A 35 -6.01 -8.21 -0.43
CA TRP A 35 -4.67 -7.66 -0.42
C TRP A 35 -3.69 -8.77 -0.02
N ILE A 36 -2.62 -8.90 -0.79
CA ILE A 36 -1.55 -9.86 -0.50
C ILE A 36 -0.28 -9.07 -0.23
N CYS A 37 0.19 -9.10 1.03
CA CYS A 37 1.44 -8.49 1.44
C CYS A 37 2.54 -9.58 1.51
N LYS A 38 3.70 -9.32 0.91
CA LYS A 38 4.84 -10.24 0.94
C LYS A 38 5.86 -9.75 1.98
N ASN A 39 6.20 -10.60 2.94
CA ASN A 39 7.27 -10.33 3.91
C ASN A 39 8.17 -11.56 4.06
N GLY A 40 9.46 -11.45 3.76
CA GLY A 40 10.43 -12.54 3.96
C GLY A 40 10.08 -13.87 3.27
N GLY A 41 9.34 -13.83 2.15
CA GLY A 41 8.86 -15.03 1.44
C GLY A 41 7.51 -15.57 1.92
N GLN A 42 6.93 -15.01 2.98
CA GLN A 42 5.58 -15.32 3.44
C GLN A 42 4.55 -14.36 2.83
N ASN A 43 3.40 -14.90 2.44
CA ASN A 43 2.25 -14.13 1.99
C ASN A 43 1.28 -13.92 3.17
N MET A 44 0.96 -12.68 3.47
CA MET A 44 -0.12 -12.29 4.37
C MET A 44 -1.32 -11.84 3.53
N PHE A 45 -2.52 -12.29 3.90
CA PHE A 45 -3.74 -12.04 3.16
C PHE A 45 -4.69 -11.19 4.01
N TYR A 46 -5.28 -10.16 3.41
CA TYR A 46 -6.25 -9.29 4.07
C TYR A 46 -7.46 -9.09 3.16
N ARG A 47 -8.67 -9.37 3.66
CA ARG A 47 -9.89 -9.09 2.90
C ARG A 47 -10.20 -7.60 2.91
N ASP A 48 -10.75 -7.10 1.81
CA ASP A 48 -11.24 -5.72 1.70
C ASP A 48 -12.19 -5.32 2.83
N THR A 49 -13.07 -6.23 3.23
CA THR A 49 -14.03 -6.02 4.32
C THR A 49 -13.31 -5.71 5.62
N HIS A 50 -12.23 -6.46 5.92
CA HIS A 50 -11.41 -6.27 7.11
C HIS A 50 -10.49 -5.05 7.03
N THR A 51 -9.84 -4.79 5.90
CA THR A 51 -9.03 -3.58 5.71
C THR A 51 -9.90 -2.34 5.84
N GLY A 52 -11.06 -2.32 5.20
CA GLY A 52 -12.03 -1.22 5.27
C GLY A 52 -12.60 -1.00 6.67
N ASN A 53 -12.95 -2.09 7.39
CA ASN A 53 -13.41 -2.00 8.78
C ASN A 53 -12.31 -1.48 9.72
N SER A 54 -11.08 -1.97 9.55
CA SER A 54 -9.93 -1.53 10.33
C SER A 54 -9.61 -0.06 10.06
N LEU A 55 -9.65 0.37 8.79
CA LEU A 55 -9.41 1.76 8.40
C LEU A 55 -10.45 2.70 9.01
N ARG A 56 -11.74 2.36 8.96
CA ARG A 56 -12.82 3.18 9.58
C ARG A 56 -12.68 3.32 11.09
N ARG A 57 -12.04 2.37 11.75
CA ARG A 57 -11.83 2.35 13.22
C ARG A 57 -10.50 2.98 13.62
N ALA A 58 -9.56 3.15 12.69
CA ALA A 58 -8.25 3.71 12.97
C ALA A 58 -8.36 5.19 13.41
N PRO A 59 -7.56 5.64 14.39
CA PRO A 59 -7.55 7.06 14.76
C PRO A 59 -7.08 7.95 13.60
N ILE A 60 -7.63 9.16 13.49
CA ILE A 60 -7.31 10.11 12.40
C ILE A 60 -6.19 11.11 12.74
N LYS A 61 -5.51 10.91 13.87
CA LYS A 61 -4.42 11.78 14.36
C LYS A 61 -3.38 10.93 15.04
N GLU A 62 -2.15 11.43 15.07
CA GLU A 62 -1.04 10.78 15.75
C GLU A 62 -1.37 10.54 17.25
N GLY A 63 -1.12 9.33 17.71
CA GLY A 63 -1.42 8.92 19.08
C GLY A 63 -0.23 9.01 20.02
N LYS A 64 -0.51 9.22 21.31
CA LYS A 64 0.53 9.29 22.37
C LYS A 64 1.29 7.97 22.55
N SER A 65 0.66 6.85 22.19
CA SER A 65 1.27 5.52 22.16
C SER A 65 2.30 5.36 21.04
N GLY A 66 2.33 6.28 20.06
CA GLY A 66 3.06 6.16 18.81
C GLY A 66 2.23 5.58 17.66
N TYR A 67 0.94 5.30 17.86
CA TYR A 67 0.02 4.85 16.80
C TYR A 67 -1.29 5.66 16.75
N PRO A 68 -1.80 5.96 15.54
CA PRO A 68 -1.03 5.96 14.30
C PRO A 68 0.11 6.99 14.38
N HIS A 69 1.02 6.96 13.42
CA HIS A 69 2.02 8.00 13.26
C HIS A 69 2.14 8.40 11.79
N ARG A 70 2.79 9.52 11.55
CA ARG A 70 3.02 10.00 10.19
C ARG A 70 3.83 8.98 9.38
N PHE A 71 3.33 8.67 8.18
CA PHE A 71 4.04 7.93 7.15
C PHE A 71 4.71 8.90 6.17
N PHE A 72 6.04 8.84 6.09
CA PHE A 72 6.83 9.78 5.27
C PHE A 72 6.96 9.37 3.80
N ASN A 73 6.65 8.12 3.45
CA ASN A 73 6.80 7.57 2.11
C ASN A 73 8.22 7.74 1.51
N ASN A 74 9.26 7.49 2.31
CA ASN A 74 10.66 7.62 1.86
C ASN A 74 11.02 6.65 0.72
N GLU A 75 10.27 5.56 0.58
CA GLU A 75 10.43 4.55 -0.46
C GLU A 75 9.85 4.98 -1.81
N GLY A 76 9.14 6.12 -1.87
CA GLY A 76 8.57 6.64 -3.12
C GLY A 76 7.40 5.80 -3.64
N ILE A 77 6.59 5.22 -2.74
CA ILE A 77 5.39 4.47 -3.11
C ILE A 77 4.45 5.40 -3.88
N ASN A 78 4.08 5.00 -5.09
CA ASN A 78 3.06 5.69 -5.88
C ASN A 78 1.71 4.99 -5.63
N PHE A 79 0.82 5.68 -4.92
CA PHE A 79 -0.52 5.18 -4.62
C PHE A 79 -1.47 5.43 -5.79
N ASP A 80 -2.40 4.51 -6.05
CA ASP A 80 -3.44 4.72 -7.07
C ASP A 80 -4.31 5.94 -6.77
N ARG A 81 -4.53 6.23 -5.48
CA ARG A 81 -5.30 7.37 -5.01
C ARG A 81 -4.44 8.63 -5.05
N LYS A 82 -4.69 9.49 -6.04
CA LYS A 82 -4.03 10.79 -6.22
C LYS A 82 -3.87 11.63 -4.93
N PRO A 83 -4.85 11.69 -3.99
CA PRO A 83 -4.65 12.42 -2.73
C PRO A 83 -3.47 11.93 -1.89
N CYS A 84 -3.14 10.65 -1.95
CA CYS A 84 -2.04 10.05 -1.21
C CYS A 84 -0.65 10.39 -1.79
N ASN A 85 -0.58 10.75 -3.08
CA ASN A 85 0.67 11.13 -3.74
C ASN A 85 1.01 12.62 -3.60
N LYS A 86 0.07 13.42 -3.08
CA LYS A 86 0.27 14.87 -2.95
C LYS A 86 1.23 15.15 -1.79
N THR A 87 2.19 16.06 -2.01
CA THR A 87 3.16 16.53 -1.02
C THR A 87 2.51 16.80 0.35
N PRO A 88 3.06 16.25 1.44
CA PRO A 88 2.50 16.44 2.78
C PRO A 88 2.58 17.91 3.22
N THR A 89 1.56 18.36 3.95
CA THR A 89 1.50 19.67 4.61
C THR A 89 1.30 19.49 6.11
N ALA A 90 1.25 20.59 6.86
CA ALA A 90 0.93 20.56 8.29
C ALA A 90 -0.44 19.91 8.59
N ASN A 91 -1.42 20.09 7.69
CA ASN A 91 -2.81 19.66 7.89
C ASN A 91 -3.22 18.47 7.02
N ARG A 92 -2.36 18.00 6.11
CA ARG A 92 -2.63 16.88 5.21
C ARG A 92 -1.38 16.06 5.00
N TYR A 93 -1.33 14.88 5.58
CA TYR A 93 -0.20 13.96 5.48
C TYR A 93 -0.72 12.53 5.61
N LEU A 94 0.10 11.57 5.24
CA LEU A 94 -0.24 10.17 5.40
C LEU A 94 0.03 9.72 6.84
N LEU A 95 -0.85 8.87 7.34
CA LEU A 95 -0.72 8.13 8.58
C LEU A 95 -0.51 6.65 8.25
N GLU A 96 0.24 5.97 9.10
CA GLU A 96 0.35 4.52 9.12
C GLU A 96 -0.19 3.94 10.44
N PHE A 97 -0.95 2.85 10.32
CA PHE A 97 -1.53 2.14 11.46
C PHE A 97 -1.46 0.62 11.28
N PRO A 98 -1.08 -0.16 12.30
CA PRO A 98 -0.99 -1.62 12.17
C PRO A 98 -2.32 -2.28 11.81
N ILE A 99 -2.27 -3.31 10.98
CA ILE A 99 -3.41 -4.19 10.70
C ILE A 99 -3.07 -5.63 11.04
N LEU A 100 -3.94 -6.24 11.84
CA LEU A 100 -3.82 -7.64 12.25
C LEU A 100 -4.34 -8.56 11.13
N VAL A 101 -3.68 -9.69 10.91
CA VAL A 101 -4.06 -10.67 9.86
C VAL A 101 -5.39 -11.38 10.18
N LYS A 102 -5.73 -11.52 11.46
CA LYS A 102 -6.96 -12.20 11.88
C LYS A 102 -8.19 -11.34 11.56
N GLU A 103 -9.06 -11.84 10.70
CA GLU A 103 -10.35 -11.23 10.36
C GLU A 103 -11.16 -10.85 11.62
N GLY A 104 -11.74 -9.65 11.62
CA GLY A 104 -12.53 -9.11 12.72
C GLY A 104 -11.72 -8.62 13.94
N SER A 105 -10.43 -8.91 13.99
CA SER A 105 -9.55 -8.34 15.03
C SER A 105 -9.19 -6.88 14.70
N PHE A 106 -8.76 -6.12 15.72
CA PHE A 106 -8.36 -4.73 15.55
C PHE A 106 -7.19 -4.44 16.48
N PHE A 107 -6.22 -3.67 15.98
CA PHE A 107 -5.07 -3.27 16.76
C PHE A 107 -5.48 -2.21 17.79
N ASP A 108 -5.15 -2.41 19.07
CA ASP A 108 -5.43 -1.41 20.10
C ASP A 108 -4.50 -0.20 19.93
N PRO A 109 -5.02 1.00 19.58
CA PRO A 109 -4.22 2.19 19.37
C PRO A 109 -3.47 2.65 20.62
N ASN A 110 -3.84 2.19 21.82
CA ASN A 110 -3.12 2.54 23.05
C ASN A 110 -1.90 1.67 23.32
N THR A 111 -1.71 0.60 22.53
CA THR A 111 -0.51 -0.24 22.61
C THR A 111 0.72 0.60 22.34
N LYS A 112 1.64 0.65 23.32
CA LYS A 112 2.89 1.40 23.18
C LYS A 112 3.69 0.89 21.99
N ARG A 113 4.09 1.80 21.11
CA ARG A 113 4.97 1.50 19.99
C ARG A 113 6.28 0.92 20.50
N THR A 114 6.63 -0.22 19.92
CA THR A 114 7.95 -0.84 20.06
C THR A 114 8.64 -0.76 18.71
N ASP A 115 9.98 -0.73 18.72
CA ASP A 115 10.77 -0.68 17.49
C ASP A 115 10.64 -1.96 16.65
N ASN A 116 10.19 -3.05 17.27
CA ASN A 116 10.10 -4.38 16.68
C ASN A 116 8.68 -4.79 16.30
N LEU A 117 7.73 -3.85 16.13
CA LEU A 117 6.41 -4.25 15.67
C LEU A 117 6.47 -4.63 14.19
N GLU A 118 6.64 -5.93 13.96
CA GLU A 118 6.53 -6.56 12.65
C GLU A 118 5.06 -6.66 12.22
N GLY A 119 4.82 -6.51 10.91
CA GLY A 119 3.50 -6.69 10.32
C GLY A 119 3.13 -5.61 9.30
N SER A 120 2.03 -5.85 8.60
CA SER A 120 1.50 -4.92 7.61
C SER A 120 0.82 -3.71 8.26
N ARG A 121 0.74 -2.61 7.50
CA ARG A 121 0.16 -1.35 7.96
C ARG A 121 -0.82 -0.82 6.94
N LEU A 122 -1.89 -0.21 7.43
CA LEU A 122 -2.79 0.63 6.63
C LEU A 122 -2.15 1.99 6.46
N ILE A 123 -2.14 2.49 5.22
CA ILE A 123 -1.70 3.85 4.89
C ILE A 123 -2.93 4.67 4.48
N TYR A 124 -3.13 5.82 5.11
CA TYR A 124 -4.32 6.65 4.89
C TYR A 124 -4.05 8.14 5.13
N THR A 125 -4.92 9.00 4.62
CA THR A 125 -4.83 10.47 4.74
C THR A 125 -5.74 11.01 5.83
#